data_AF-B0JR54-F1
#
_entry.id   AF-B0JR54-F1
#
_cell.length_a   1.000
_cell.length_b   1.000
_cell.length_c   1.000
_cell.angle_alpha   90.00
_cell.angle_beta   90.00
_cell.angle_gamma   90.00
#
_symmetry.space_group_name_H-M   'P 1'
#
loop_
_entity.id
_entity.type
_entity.pdbx_description
1 polymer ?
#
loop_
_entity_poly.entity_id
_entity_poly.type
_entity_poly.pdbx_seq_one_letter_code
_entity_poly.pdbx_strand_id
1 'polypeptide(L)'
;MGSESLTACGYGGNDTLLGNTNNDRLYGGTGNDRLFGWSGNDYLDGFGSYAFNSGEYDTLTGGSGSDTFVLGDRGGRGYLGNGYATITDYNSANDYIQLTRGFSYTFERTGSSNNFSGNSTSDLLIRTSGGDILGVLQDYTGNFALTSYYCQFV
;
A
#
# COMPACT_ATOMS: atom_id res chain seq x y z
N MET A 1 -18.72 18.60 9.35
CA MET A 1 -17.90 17.60 8.65
C MET A 1 -17.61 18.19 7.28
N GLY A 2 -16.32 18.29 6.92
CA GLY A 2 -15.88 18.99 5.70
C GLY A 2 -16.43 18.29 4.45
N SER A 3 -16.96 19.08 3.52
CA SER A 3 -17.58 18.60 2.28
C SER A 3 -16.57 18.43 1.14
N GLU A 4 -15.27 18.39 1.44
CA GLU A 4 -14.22 18.40 0.43
C GLU A 4 -13.19 17.30 0.70
N SER A 5 -12.63 16.80 -0.40
CA SER A 5 -11.46 15.91 -0.41
C SER A 5 -10.36 16.44 0.50
N LEU A 6 -9.87 15.60 1.40
CA LEU A 6 -8.75 15.88 2.27
C LEU A 6 -7.44 15.52 1.56
N THR A 7 -6.47 16.42 1.63
CA THR A 7 -5.07 16.10 1.36
C THR A 7 -4.30 16.24 2.67
N ALA A 8 -3.76 15.12 3.17
CA ALA A 8 -3.04 15.07 4.45
C ALA A 8 -1.63 14.49 4.25
N CYS A 9 -0.65 15.06 4.97
CA CYS A 9 0.75 14.63 4.94
C CYS A 9 1.28 14.46 6.37
N GLY A 10 1.85 13.30 6.72
CA GLY A 10 2.52 13.03 8.00
C GLY A 10 3.93 13.63 8.10
N TYR A 11 4.61 13.70 6.95
CA TYR A 11 6.00 14.17 6.78
C TYR A 11 7.04 13.22 7.32
N GLY A 12 7.29 13.22 8.63
CA GLY A 12 8.39 12.48 9.20
C GLY A 12 8.11 12.09 10.64
N GLY A 13 8.37 10.84 10.96
CA GLY A 13 7.94 10.22 12.21
C GLY A 13 6.98 9.08 11.92
N ASN A 14 6.38 8.53 12.96
CA ASN A 14 5.35 7.50 12.81
C ASN A 14 4.00 8.18 13.00
N ASP A 15 3.28 8.39 11.91
CA ASP A 15 2.07 9.17 11.86
C ASP A 15 0.82 8.31 11.76
N THR A 16 -0.32 8.90 12.08
CA THR A 16 -1.64 8.31 11.85
C THR A 16 -2.50 9.31 11.11
N LEU A 17 -2.79 9.00 9.85
CA LEU A 17 -3.57 9.83 8.95
C LEU A 17 -4.96 9.24 8.81
N LEU A 18 -5.96 10.06 9.07
CA LEU A 18 -7.37 9.72 8.96
C LEU A 18 -7.99 10.55 7.85
N GLY A 19 -8.48 9.87 6.82
CA GLY A 19 -9.37 10.41 5.82
C GLY A 19 -10.77 10.67 6.37
N ASN A 20 -11.70 10.83 5.45
CA ASN A 20 -13.11 11.07 5.71
C ASN A 20 -13.96 10.29 4.71
N THR A 21 -15.21 10.69 4.51
CA THR A 21 -16.14 9.95 3.62
C THR A 21 -16.08 10.39 2.16
N ASN A 22 -15.03 11.11 1.77
CA ASN A 22 -14.80 11.59 0.42
C ASN A 22 -13.47 11.05 -0.10
N ASN A 23 -13.25 11.18 -1.41
CA ASN A 23 -12.00 10.77 -2.07
C ASN A 23 -10.82 11.59 -1.55
N ASP A 24 -9.93 10.98 -0.80
CA ASP A 24 -8.83 11.65 -0.12
C ASP A 24 -7.46 11.31 -0.73
N ARG A 25 -6.45 12.12 -0.40
CA ARG A 25 -5.05 11.85 -0.70
C ARG A 25 -4.26 11.87 0.60
N LEU A 26 -3.79 10.71 1.02
CA LEU A 26 -3.05 10.53 2.27
C LEU A 26 -1.60 10.19 1.94
N TYR A 27 -0.67 10.99 2.47
CA TYR A 27 0.77 10.83 2.30
C TYR A 27 1.43 10.62 3.66
N GLY A 28 1.92 9.41 3.96
CA GLY A 28 2.60 9.11 5.22
C GLY A 28 3.85 9.96 5.39
N GLY A 29 4.79 9.79 4.46
CA GLY A 29 6.09 10.44 4.55
C GLY A 29 7.10 9.44 5.09
N THR A 30 8.16 9.89 5.75
CA THR A 30 9.15 8.95 6.28
C THR A 30 8.77 8.42 7.66
N GLY A 31 8.73 7.10 7.82
CA GLY A 31 8.57 6.42 9.10
C GLY A 31 7.46 5.38 9.00
N ASN A 32 7.06 4.81 10.13
CA ASN A 32 6.07 3.73 10.13
C ASN A 32 4.68 4.31 10.38
N ASP A 33 3.97 4.57 9.30
CA ASP A 33 2.72 5.31 9.28
C ASP A 33 1.50 4.40 9.24
N ARG A 34 0.35 4.96 9.63
CA ARG A 34 -0.96 4.33 9.50
C ARG A 34 -1.89 5.25 8.74
N LEU A 35 -2.34 4.84 7.57
CA LEU A 35 -3.24 5.62 6.71
C LEU A 35 -4.59 4.91 6.64
N PHE A 36 -5.66 5.64 6.93
CA PHE A 36 -7.04 5.15 6.87
C PHE A 36 -7.88 6.05 5.96
N GLY A 37 -8.27 5.55 4.77
CA GLY A 37 -9.09 6.29 3.80
C GLY A 37 -10.55 6.47 4.22
N TRP A 38 -11.16 5.38 4.72
CA TRP A 38 -12.56 5.25 5.15
C TRP A 38 -13.53 5.00 4.00
N SER A 39 -14.16 6.04 3.45
CA SER A 39 -15.11 5.87 2.35
C SER A 39 -14.77 6.85 1.27
N GLY A 40 -14.86 6.43 0.02
CA GLY A 40 -14.40 7.24 -1.11
C GLY A 40 -13.40 6.46 -1.92
N ASN A 41 -12.94 7.05 -3.01
CA ASN A 41 -11.85 6.51 -3.81
C ASN A 41 -10.57 7.21 -3.39
N ASP A 42 -9.84 6.58 -2.49
CA ASP A 42 -8.72 7.20 -1.80
C ASP A 42 -7.39 6.87 -2.45
N TYR A 43 -6.44 7.78 -2.34
CA TYR A 43 -5.05 7.59 -2.75
C TYR A 43 -4.17 7.54 -1.50
N LEU A 44 -3.59 6.36 -1.22
CA LEU A 44 -2.81 6.10 -0.02
C LEU A 44 -1.35 5.83 -0.38
N ASP A 45 -0.49 6.78 -0.05
CA ASP A 45 0.96 6.73 -0.27
C ASP A 45 1.67 6.79 1.07
N GLY A 46 2.05 5.63 1.60
CA GLY A 46 2.73 5.55 2.89
C GLY A 46 4.17 6.05 2.83
N PHE A 47 4.88 5.76 1.74
CA PHE A 47 6.33 5.84 1.74
C PHE A 47 6.89 7.26 1.53
N GLY A 48 7.96 7.55 2.26
CA GLY A 48 8.73 8.77 2.11
C GLY A 48 9.69 8.74 0.92
N SER A 49 10.18 9.91 0.51
CA SER A 49 11.16 10.03 -0.59
C SER A 49 12.50 9.30 -0.31
N TYR A 50 12.72 8.85 0.93
CA TYR A 50 13.91 8.13 1.38
C TYR A 50 13.66 6.65 1.71
N ALA A 51 12.52 6.07 1.29
CA ALA A 51 12.14 4.68 1.58
C ALA A 51 13.10 3.59 1.04
N PHE A 52 14.23 3.98 0.46
CA PHE A 52 15.30 3.09 0.09
C PHE A 52 16.08 2.68 1.35
N ASN A 53 15.89 1.42 1.77
CA ASN A 53 16.66 0.80 2.85
C ASN A 53 16.46 1.43 4.24
N SER A 54 15.38 2.20 4.45
CA SER A 54 15.04 2.85 5.72
C SER A 54 14.38 1.90 6.73
N GLY A 55 13.88 0.73 6.30
CA GLY A 55 13.13 -0.19 7.16
C GLY A 55 11.76 0.39 7.54
N GLU A 56 11.09 0.93 6.53
CA GLU A 56 9.81 1.62 6.64
C GLU A 56 8.65 0.65 6.49
N TYR A 57 7.76 0.62 7.47
CA TYR A 57 6.65 -0.32 7.54
C TYR A 57 5.34 0.40 7.78
N ASP A 58 4.61 0.64 6.70
CA ASP A 58 3.34 1.34 6.75
C ASP A 58 2.16 0.38 6.81
N THR A 59 1.07 0.84 7.42
CA THR A 59 -0.22 0.15 7.38
C THR A 59 -1.21 1.01 6.63
N LEU A 60 -1.77 0.48 5.55
CA LEU A 60 -2.69 1.17 4.66
C LEU A 60 -4.05 0.46 4.68
N THR A 61 -5.10 1.22 4.99
CA THR A 61 -6.49 0.76 4.99
C THR A 61 -7.30 1.70 4.11
N GLY A 62 -7.77 1.22 2.96
CA GLY A 62 -8.53 2.05 2.01
C GLY A 62 -9.94 2.29 2.53
N GLY A 63 -10.60 1.21 2.94
CA GLY A 63 -11.98 1.19 3.38
C GLY A 63 -12.92 0.83 2.23
N SER A 64 -13.99 1.59 2.06
CA SER A 64 -14.99 1.35 1.02
C SER A 64 -14.77 2.28 -0.17
N GLY A 65 -14.59 1.70 -1.35
CA GLY A 65 -14.53 2.45 -2.60
C GLY A 65 -13.62 1.75 -3.59
N SER A 66 -13.08 2.51 -4.52
CA SER A 66 -11.99 2.09 -5.40
C SER A 66 -10.72 2.81 -4.99
N ASP A 67 -9.94 2.18 -4.13
CA ASP A 67 -8.77 2.80 -3.52
C ASP A 67 -7.51 2.50 -4.32
N THR A 68 -6.53 3.39 -4.24
CA THR A 68 -5.20 3.22 -4.83
C THR A 68 -4.14 3.17 -3.74
N PHE A 69 -3.56 2.01 -3.55
CA PHE A 69 -2.44 1.77 -2.64
C PHE A 69 -1.12 1.91 -3.38
N VAL A 70 -0.28 2.83 -2.92
CA VAL A 70 0.93 3.24 -3.63
C VAL A 70 2.13 2.59 -2.97
N LEU A 71 2.72 1.62 -3.67
CA LEU A 71 3.93 0.91 -3.22
C LEU A 71 5.19 1.40 -3.94
N GLY A 72 5.03 2.33 -4.87
CA GLY A 72 6.12 2.97 -5.59
C GLY A 72 5.69 3.89 -6.70
N ASP A 73 6.65 4.54 -7.35
CA ASP A 73 6.43 5.60 -8.32
C ASP A 73 7.13 5.40 -9.68
N ARG A 74 6.94 6.38 -10.57
CA ARG A 74 7.57 6.39 -11.91
C ARG A 74 9.10 6.51 -11.89
N GLY A 75 9.66 7.05 -10.82
CA GLY A 75 11.08 7.33 -10.65
C GLY A 75 11.89 6.11 -10.20
N GLY A 76 11.25 4.95 -10.02
CA GLY A 76 11.93 3.78 -9.46
C GLY A 76 11.99 3.82 -7.93
N ARG A 77 11.23 4.71 -7.28
CA ARG A 77 11.12 4.80 -5.82
C ARG A 77 9.94 3.98 -5.33
N GLY A 78 9.97 3.61 -4.05
CA GLY A 78 8.96 2.80 -3.39
C GLY A 78 9.58 2.07 -2.21
N TYR A 79 8.85 1.10 -1.69
CA TYR A 79 9.35 0.18 -0.66
C TYR A 79 10.40 -0.75 -1.28
N LEU A 80 11.67 -0.40 -1.12
CA LEU A 80 12.81 -1.14 -1.67
C LEU A 80 13.84 -1.40 -0.55
N GLY A 81 14.42 -2.61 -0.54
CA GLY A 81 15.24 -3.10 0.55
C GLY A 81 14.40 -3.71 1.67
N ASN A 82 14.53 -3.16 2.88
CA ASN A 82 13.97 -3.77 4.09
C ASN A 82 12.56 -3.28 4.49
N GLY A 83 12.00 -2.27 3.81
CA GLY A 83 10.65 -1.75 4.11
C GLY A 83 9.56 -2.39 3.24
N TYR A 84 8.30 -2.30 3.67
CA TYR A 84 7.10 -2.71 2.91
C TYR A 84 5.84 -2.08 3.48
N ALA A 85 4.78 -1.95 2.68
CA ALA A 85 3.44 -1.61 3.20
C ALA A 85 2.61 -2.87 3.51
N THR A 86 1.86 -2.84 4.59
CA THR A 86 0.77 -3.78 4.86
C THR A 86 -0.54 -3.15 4.41
N ILE A 87 -1.25 -3.79 3.48
CA ILE A 87 -2.58 -3.38 3.05
C ILE A 87 -3.60 -4.31 3.71
N THR A 88 -4.53 -3.74 4.48
CA THR A 88 -5.37 -4.51 5.41
C THR A 88 -6.69 -4.99 4.83
N ASP A 89 -7.18 -4.36 3.76
CA ASP A 89 -8.55 -4.54 3.27
C ASP A 89 -8.67 -4.55 1.74
N TYR A 90 -7.57 -4.87 1.05
CA TYR A 90 -7.53 -4.90 -0.41
C TYR A 90 -8.65 -5.75 -1.02
N ASN A 91 -9.44 -5.11 -1.88
CA ASN A 91 -10.52 -5.71 -2.64
C ASN A 91 -10.20 -5.70 -4.14
N SER A 92 -9.90 -6.88 -4.69
CA SER A 92 -9.52 -7.04 -6.11
C SER A 92 -10.62 -6.69 -7.12
N ALA A 93 -11.88 -6.49 -6.69
CA ALA A 93 -12.93 -6.03 -7.59
C ALA A 93 -12.80 -4.54 -7.95
N ASN A 94 -12.30 -3.72 -7.02
CA ASN A 94 -12.39 -2.27 -7.10
C ASN A 94 -11.09 -1.53 -6.83
N ASP A 95 -10.16 -2.13 -6.08
CA ASP A 95 -8.93 -1.47 -5.64
C ASP A 95 -7.78 -1.66 -6.62
N TYR A 96 -6.83 -0.76 -6.51
CA TYR A 96 -5.66 -0.67 -7.35
C TYR A 96 -4.40 -0.65 -6.49
N ILE A 97 -3.36 -1.29 -7.00
CA ILE A 97 -2.02 -1.24 -6.44
C ILE A 97 -1.11 -0.58 -7.46
N GLN A 98 -0.52 0.55 -7.08
CA GLN A 98 0.49 1.22 -7.87
C GLN A 98 1.87 0.68 -7.49
N LEU A 99 2.59 0.13 -8.47
CA LEU A 99 3.95 -0.36 -8.32
C LEU A 99 4.95 0.61 -8.96
N THR A 100 6.19 0.55 -8.46
CA THR A 100 7.30 1.29 -9.06
C THR A 100 7.61 0.84 -10.50
N ARG A 101 8.41 1.58 -11.26
CA ARG A 101 8.83 1.15 -12.61
C ARG A 101 10.18 0.45 -12.58
N GLY A 102 10.44 -0.36 -13.61
CA GLY A 102 11.76 -0.93 -13.88
C GLY A 102 12.01 -2.31 -13.25
N PHE A 103 10.99 -2.92 -12.66
CA PHE A 103 11.10 -4.26 -12.07
C PHE A 103 10.08 -5.23 -12.68
N SER A 104 10.45 -6.51 -12.66
CA SER A 104 9.50 -7.59 -12.79
C SER A 104 8.97 -7.94 -11.41
N TYR A 105 7.70 -8.37 -11.33
CA TYR A 105 7.04 -8.66 -10.07
C TYR A 105 6.67 -10.12 -9.93
N THR A 106 6.78 -10.64 -8.71
CA THR A 106 6.29 -11.95 -8.32
C THR A 106 5.30 -11.81 -7.17
N PHE A 107 4.34 -12.73 -7.11
CA PHE A 107 3.31 -12.78 -6.08
C PHE A 107 3.41 -14.11 -5.36
N GLU A 108 3.64 -14.06 -4.06
CA GLU A 108 3.89 -15.23 -3.24
C GLU A 108 2.88 -15.27 -2.11
N ARG A 109 2.12 -16.36 -1.99
CA ARG A 109 1.29 -16.58 -0.81
C ARG A 109 2.14 -17.13 0.32
N THR A 110 2.06 -16.52 1.49
CA THR A 110 2.73 -17.03 2.68
C THR A 110 2.00 -18.25 3.23
N GLY A 111 2.76 -19.19 3.78
CA GLY A 111 2.22 -20.29 4.57
C GLY A 111 1.86 -19.84 5.99
N SER A 112 1.14 -20.69 6.71
CA SER A 112 0.65 -20.47 8.08
C SER A 112 1.67 -20.07 9.14
N SER A 113 2.96 -20.28 8.87
CA SER A 113 4.07 -19.91 9.77
C SER A 113 4.65 -18.53 9.51
N ASN A 114 4.32 -17.89 8.37
CA ASN A 114 4.91 -16.64 7.90
C ASN A 114 3.81 -15.60 7.64
N ASN A 115 2.90 -15.45 8.59
CA ASN A 115 1.92 -14.37 8.62
C ASN A 115 2.67 -13.08 9.04
N PHE A 116 2.72 -12.11 8.13
CA PHE A 116 3.32 -10.80 8.34
C PHE A 116 2.40 -9.90 9.18
N SER A 117 1.08 -10.07 9.10
CA SER A 117 0.08 -9.36 9.91
C SER A 117 -1.32 -9.97 9.76
N GLY A 118 -2.17 -9.96 10.80
CA GLY A 118 -3.60 -10.32 10.67
C GLY A 118 -4.02 -11.59 11.42
N ASN A 119 -5.23 -12.07 11.15
CA ASN A 119 -5.86 -13.20 11.87
C ASN A 119 -5.94 -14.49 11.05
N SER A 120 -5.79 -14.40 9.72
CA SER A 120 -5.70 -15.59 8.88
C SER A 120 -4.27 -16.13 8.87
N THR A 121 -4.08 -17.29 8.26
CA THR A 121 -2.76 -17.93 8.22
C THR A 121 -1.94 -17.55 6.98
N SER A 122 -2.49 -16.76 6.04
CA SER A 122 -1.80 -16.53 4.76
C SER A 122 -2.02 -15.12 4.22
N ASP A 123 -0.90 -14.45 3.94
CA ASP A 123 -0.84 -13.17 3.26
C ASP A 123 -0.41 -13.36 1.80
N LEU A 124 -0.61 -12.33 0.97
CA LEU A 124 0.00 -12.27 -0.35
C LEU A 124 1.11 -11.22 -0.39
N LEU A 125 2.33 -11.66 -0.65
CA LEU A 125 3.49 -10.79 -0.82
C LEU A 125 3.59 -10.32 -2.28
N ILE A 126 3.83 -9.03 -2.45
CA ILE A 126 4.17 -8.39 -3.72
C ILE A 126 5.67 -8.13 -3.70
N ARG A 127 6.41 -8.82 -4.57
CA ARG A 127 7.88 -8.77 -4.58
C ARG A 127 8.44 -8.28 -5.90
N THR A 128 9.58 -7.61 -5.86
CA THR A 128 10.42 -7.45 -7.05
C THR A 128 11.13 -8.77 -7.36
N SER A 129 11.53 -8.96 -8.62
CA SER A 129 12.43 -10.07 -8.99
C SER A 129 13.80 -10.00 -8.31
N GLY A 130 14.16 -8.85 -7.72
CA GLY A 130 15.35 -8.66 -6.89
C GLY A 130 15.20 -9.19 -5.46
N GLY A 131 13.99 -9.55 -5.03
CA GLY A 131 13.70 -10.14 -3.73
C GLY A 131 13.08 -9.17 -2.71
N ASP A 132 13.04 -7.87 -3.02
CA ASP A 132 12.42 -6.86 -2.16
C ASP A 132 10.91 -7.12 -2.03
N ILE A 133 10.37 -6.93 -0.83
CA ILE A 133 8.92 -6.94 -0.59
C ILE A 133 8.45 -5.48 -0.69
N LEU A 134 7.51 -5.21 -1.58
CA LEU A 134 6.92 -3.88 -1.71
C LEU A 134 5.69 -3.73 -0.84
N GLY A 135 4.88 -4.80 -0.80
CA GLY A 135 3.67 -4.80 -0.01
C GLY A 135 3.19 -6.20 0.33
N VAL A 136 2.39 -6.25 1.38
CA VAL A 136 1.74 -7.43 1.94
C VAL A 136 0.25 -7.17 1.91
N LEU A 137 -0.50 -7.99 1.18
CA LEU A 137 -1.96 -7.99 1.27
C LEU A 137 -2.33 -8.92 2.42
N GLN A 138 -2.73 -8.31 3.53
CA GLN A 138 -3.12 -9.02 4.74
C GLN A 138 -4.31 -9.91 4.46
N ASP A 139 -4.21 -11.18 4.88
CA ASP A 139 -5.32 -12.15 4.86
C ASP A 139 -6.01 -12.32 3.48
N TYR A 140 -5.34 -11.94 2.38
CA TYR A 140 -5.93 -11.94 1.05
C TYR A 140 -5.94 -13.36 0.44
N THR A 141 -7.14 -13.92 0.29
CA THR A 141 -7.35 -15.29 -0.22
C THR A 141 -7.74 -15.36 -1.70
N GLY A 142 -8.07 -14.22 -2.32
CA GLY A 142 -8.46 -14.15 -3.73
C GLY A 142 -7.32 -14.51 -4.68
N ASN A 143 -7.65 -14.83 -5.93
CA ASN A 143 -6.62 -14.96 -6.97
C ASN A 143 -6.09 -13.57 -7.32
N PHE A 144 -4.78 -13.39 -7.21
CA PHE A 144 -4.12 -12.17 -7.65
C PHE A 144 -3.42 -12.43 -8.99
N ALA A 145 -3.72 -11.59 -9.97
CA ALA A 145 -3.02 -11.60 -11.25
C ALA A 145 -2.80 -10.16 -11.66
N LEU A 146 -1.57 -9.82 -12.06
CA LEU A 146 -1.32 -8.53 -12.70
C LEU A 146 -2.02 -8.51 -14.06
N THR A 147 -3.22 -7.96 -14.10
CA THR A 147 -3.84 -7.49 -15.33
C THR A 147 -3.17 -6.16 -15.73
N SER A 148 -3.35 -5.72 -16.97
CA SER A 148 -2.75 -4.47 -17.49
C SER A 148 -3.18 -3.19 -16.75
N TYR A 149 -4.02 -3.29 -15.71
CA TYR A 149 -4.61 -2.19 -14.95
C TYR A 149 -3.77 -1.73 -13.74
N TYR A 150 -2.76 -2.50 -13.31
CA TYR A 150 -1.91 -2.16 -12.14
C TYR A 150 -0.81 -1.12 -12.45
N CYS A 151 -0.92 -0.44 -13.59
CA CYS A 151 -0.04 0.64 -14.03
C CYS A 151 -0.87 1.83 -14.55
N GLN A 152 -2.04 2.11 -13.96
CA GLN A 152 -2.71 3.38 -14.21
C GLN A 152 -2.11 4.44 -13.29
N PHE A 153 -1.22 5.21 -13.88
CA PHE A 153 -0.94 6.54 -13.40
C PHE A 153 -2.19 7.38 -13.65
N VAL A 154 -3.01 7.54 -12.60
CA VAL A 154 -4.02 8.60 -12.54
C VAL A 154 -3.33 9.94 -12.31
#